data_AF-A0A956G399-F1
#
_entry.id   AF-A0A956G399-F1
#
_cell.length_a   1.000
_cell.length_b   1.000
_cell.length_c   1.000
_cell.angle_alpha   90.00
_cell.angle_beta   90.00
_cell.angle_gamma   90.00
#
_symmetry.space_group_name_H-M   'P 1'
#
loop_
_entity.id
_entity.type
_entity.pdbx_description
1 polymer ?
#
loop_
_entity_poly.entity_id
_entity_poly.type
_entity_poly.pdbx_seq_one_letter_code
_entity_poly.pdbx_strand_id
1 'polypeptide(L)'
;MRVVLPLVLVATLLPSAASAERGLALGRAHLTTVPQAAVRGIEMGMPRNGPYGRALALDAMGRWQQSGLAYVEAIRKYERIARVYPKRRRLMRDWIIKARYMLLQSNRLMQHRYSLARAMGGVAARLFDNADAMHQKFLAIRTFWGREPRKLRKQILALYRTAIQWSPGHRLARLGRATFLHQIGRHKAAERDRAAIEGELPQRFAYEQARYYAAANKLAAAMASLREALHYHGASARQAYASNDFDGLRHVLAFRRLMERLLP
;
A
#
# COMPACT_ATOMS: atom_id res chain seq x y z
N MET A 1 48.02 -19.86 -18.04
CA MET A 1 47.18 -19.93 -16.82
C MET A 1 45.71 -19.97 -17.22
N ARG A 2 45.06 -21.15 -17.13
CA ARG A 2 43.63 -21.31 -17.40
C ARG A 2 42.92 -21.41 -16.05
N VAL A 3 42.05 -20.45 -15.76
CA VAL A 3 41.22 -20.45 -14.54
C VAL A 3 39.97 -21.28 -14.83
N VAL A 4 39.83 -22.42 -14.15
CA VAL A 4 38.64 -23.27 -14.17
C VAL A 4 37.70 -22.75 -13.08
N LEU A 5 36.49 -22.33 -13.48
CA LEU A 5 35.40 -21.97 -12.56
C LEU A 5 34.61 -23.22 -12.17
N PRO A 6 34.28 -23.45 -10.89
CA PRO A 6 33.44 -24.58 -10.50
C PRO A 6 31.97 -24.29 -10.82
N LEU A 7 31.37 -25.23 -11.55
CA LEU A 7 29.95 -25.32 -11.87
C LEU A 7 29.20 -25.69 -10.57
N VAL A 8 28.52 -24.73 -9.92
CA VAL A 8 27.61 -25.03 -8.81
C VAL A 8 26.25 -25.43 -9.38
N LEU A 9 26.00 -26.74 -9.41
CA LEU A 9 24.72 -27.34 -9.73
C LEU A 9 23.73 -27.04 -8.59
N VAL A 10 22.84 -26.06 -8.77
CA VAL A 10 21.72 -25.83 -7.84
C VAL A 10 20.61 -26.82 -8.19
N ALA A 11 20.58 -27.95 -7.49
CA ALA A 11 19.48 -28.90 -7.52
C ALA A 11 18.19 -28.22 -7.03
N THR A 12 17.19 -28.23 -7.89
CA THR A 12 15.85 -27.67 -7.69
C THR A 12 15.01 -28.62 -6.84
N LEU A 13 14.87 -28.32 -5.55
CA LEU A 13 13.78 -28.86 -4.74
C LEU A 13 12.55 -27.96 -4.91
N LEU A 14 11.73 -28.27 -5.93
CA LEU A 14 10.36 -27.77 -6.04
C LEU A 14 9.48 -28.55 -5.04
N PRO A 15 8.86 -27.90 -4.04
CA PRO A 15 7.75 -28.53 -3.33
C PRO A 15 6.56 -28.63 -4.28
N SER A 16 5.96 -29.81 -4.36
CA SER A 16 4.79 -30.09 -5.19
C SER A 16 3.63 -29.14 -4.86
N ALA A 17 2.95 -28.67 -5.91
CA ALA A 17 1.82 -27.74 -5.82
C ALA A 17 0.55 -28.33 -5.18
N ALA A 18 0.60 -29.56 -4.64
CA ALA A 18 -0.57 -30.30 -4.17
C ALA A 18 -0.85 -30.18 -2.65
N SER A 19 0.01 -29.50 -1.88
CA SER A 19 -0.17 -29.37 -0.41
C SER A 19 -0.68 -28.01 0.06
N ALA A 20 -0.88 -27.04 -0.84
CA ALA A 20 -1.32 -25.68 -0.49
C ALA A 20 -2.85 -25.49 -0.36
N GLU A 21 -3.66 -26.53 -0.64
CA GLU A 21 -5.13 -26.41 -0.63
C GLU A 21 -5.82 -26.89 0.66
N ARG A 22 -5.09 -27.42 1.65
CA ARG A 22 -5.68 -27.84 2.92
C ARG A 22 -5.48 -26.77 4.00
N GLY A 23 -6.53 -25.99 4.26
CA GLY A 23 -6.80 -25.43 5.59
C GLY A 23 -6.32 -24.00 5.85
N LEU A 24 -6.89 -23.00 5.17
CA LEU A 24 -6.96 -21.63 5.72
C LEU A 24 -8.11 -21.52 6.74
N ALA A 25 -8.10 -22.38 7.75
CA ALA A 25 -8.96 -22.22 8.93
C ALA A 25 -8.30 -21.20 9.88
N LEU A 26 -8.46 -19.92 9.58
CA LEU A 26 -8.01 -18.85 10.47
C LEU A 26 -8.94 -18.81 11.69
N GLY A 27 -8.38 -19.16 12.85
CA GLY A 27 -9.07 -19.24 14.13
C GLY A 27 -9.91 -18.01 14.47
N ARG A 28 -11.09 -18.27 15.03
CA ARG A 28 -12.03 -17.28 15.59
C ARG A 28 -11.39 -16.60 16.81
N ALA A 29 -10.68 -15.50 16.60
CA ALA A 29 -10.33 -14.57 17.67
C ALA A 29 -11.24 -13.34 17.55
N HIS A 30 -12.01 -13.04 18.60
CA HIS A 30 -12.98 -11.95 18.72
C HIS A 30 -12.68 -10.75 17.80
N LEU A 31 -13.46 -10.70 16.71
CA LEU A 31 -13.35 -9.75 15.61
C LEU A 31 -14.30 -8.60 15.86
N THR A 32 -13.78 -7.37 15.93
CA THR A 32 -14.59 -6.20 15.57
C THR A 32 -14.80 -6.26 14.06
N THR A 33 -15.94 -6.78 13.65
CA THR A 33 -16.34 -6.88 12.24
C THR A 33 -16.63 -5.48 11.70
N VAL A 34 -15.87 -5.03 10.70
CA VAL A 34 -16.27 -3.87 9.91
C VAL A 34 -17.39 -4.34 8.97
N PRO A 35 -18.58 -3.71 8.96
CA PRO A 35 -19.68 -4.12 8.10
C PRO A 35 -19.26 -4.17 6.63
N GLN A 36 -19.66 -5.23 5.92
CA GLN A 36 -19.30 -5.50 4.52
C GLN A 36 -19.79 -4.39 3.55
N ALA A 37 -20.85 -3.67 3.92
CA ALA A 37 -21.37 -2.49 3.22
C ALA A 37 -20.44 -1.25 3.27
N ALA A 38 -19.37 -1.28 4.08
CA ALA A 38 -18.40 -0.20 4.19
C ALA A 38 -17.15 -0.40 3.32
N VAL A 39 -17.01 -1.52 2.60
CA VAL A 39 -15.86 -1.77 1.70
C VAL A 39 -15.99 -0.87 0.47
N ARG A 40 -15.40 0.32 0.57
CA ARG A 40 -15.31 1.33 -0.49
C ARG A 40 -13.90 1.28 -1.06
N GLY A 41 -13.76 1.03 -2.36
CA GLY A 41 -12.43 0.92 -3.00
C GLY A 41 -12.48 0.28 -4.38
N ILE A 42 -11.37 0.36 -5.11
CA ILE A 42 -11.21 -0.30 -6.44
C ILE A 42 -11.33 -1.82 -6.31
N GLU A 43 -11.04 -2.36 -5.14
CA GLU A 43 -11.09 -3.79 -4.83
C GLU A 43 -12.52 -4.34 -4.73
N MET A 44 -13.55 -3.50 -4.80
CA MET A 44 -14.93 -3.94 -4.78
C MET A 44 -15.20 -4.93 -5.93
N GLY A 45 -15.78 -6.08 -5.58
CA GLY A 45 -16.10 -7.16 -6.52
C GLY A 45 -14.92 -8.07 -6.89
N MET A 46 -13.69 -7.79 -6.43
CA MET A 46 -12.56 -8.68 -6.68
C MET A 46 -12.76 -10.05 -5.99
N PRO A 47 -12.44 -11.18 -6.66
CA PRO A 47 -12.58 -12.50 -6.04
C PRO A 47 -11.67 -12.68 -4.82
N ARG A 48 -12.26 -12.99 -3.66
CA ARG A 48 -11.51 -13.24 -2.41
C ARG A 48 -10.56 -14.43 -2.49
N ASN A 49 -10.98 -15.49 -3.19
CA ASN A 49 -10.18 -16.70 -3.40
C ASN A 49 -9.33 -16.61 -4.68
N GLY A 50 -9.19 -15.41 -5.26
CA GLY A 50 -8.38 -15.17 -6.43
C GLY A 50 -6.91 -14.88 -6.11
N PRO A 51 -6.05 -14.76 -7.15
CA PRO A 51 -4.63 -14.47 -6.98
C PRO A 51 -4.36 -13.14 -6.24
N TYR A 52 -5.20 -12.12 -6.42
CA TYR A 52 -5.09 -10.86 -5.66
C TYR A 52 -5.37 -11.04 -4.17
N GLY A 53 -6.43 -11.78 -3.80
CA GLY A 53 -6.72 -12.10 -2.40
C GLY A 53 -5.60 -12.93 -1.75
N ARG A 54 -5.06 -13.91 -2.49
CA ARG A 54 -3.86 -14.68 -2.06
C ARG A 54 -2.64 -13.77 -1.86
N ALA A 55 -2.40 -12.82 -2.75
CA ALA A 55 -1.32 -11.84 -2.61
C ALA A 55 -1.46 -11.05 -1.29
N LEU A 56 -2.65 -10.50 -1.01
CA LEU A 56 -2.90 -9.79 0.24
C LEU A 56 -2.72 -10.67 1.50
N ALA A 57 -3.08 -11.95 1.42
CA ALA A 57 -2.84 -12.89 2.52
C ALA A 57 -1.33 -13.10 2.76
N LEU A 58 -0.53 -13.21 1.69
CA LEU A 58 0.93 -13.31 1.77
C LEU A 58 1.57 -12.01 2.27
N ASP A 59 1.08 -10.85 1.84
CA ASP A 59 1.47 -9.55 2.38
C ASP A 59 1.21 -9.48 3.89
N ALA A 60 0.05 -9.93 4.37
CA ALA A 60 -0.26 -9.96 5.81
C ALA A 60 0.72 -10.84 6.63
N MET A 61 1.32 -11.85 6.00
CA MET A 61 2.32 -12.73 6.58
C MET A 61 3.76 -12.20 6.46
N GLY A 62 3.97 -11.11 5.72
CA GLY A 62 5.30 -10.57 5.41
C GLY A 62 6.06 -11.34 4.33
N ARG A 63 5.37 -12.13 3.51
CA ARG A 63 5.95 -12.93 2.41
C ARG A 63 5.93 -12.12 1.10
N TRP A 64 6.62 -10.98 1.11
CA TRP A 64 6.55 -9.95 0.04
C TRP A 64 6.89 -10.48 -1.36
N GLN A 65 7.90 -11.34 -1.48
CA GLN A 65 8.31 -11.92 -2.76
C GLN A 65 7.21 -12.79 -3.38
N GLN A 66 6.63 -13.68 -2.58
CA GLN A 66 5.55 -14.54 -3.03
C GLN A 66 4.27 -13.76 -3.31
N SER A 67 4.01 -12.72 -2.50
CA SER A 67 2.93 -11.78 -2.80
C SER A 67 3.13 -11.09 -4.15
N GLY A 68 4.36 -10.69 -4.48
CA GLY A 68 4.70 -10.11 -5.78
C GLY A 68 4.33 -11.04 -6.94
N LEU A 69 4.70 -12.32 -6.86
CA LEU A 69 4.34 -13.33 -7.86
C LEU A 69 2.81 -13.47 -7.99
N ALA A 70 2.09 -13.49 -6.87
CA ALA A 70 0.63 -13.57 -6.86
C ALA A 70 -0.04 -12.32 -7.48
N TYR A 71 0.52 -11.12 -7.30
CA TYR A 71 0.03 -9.92 -8.00
C TYR A 71 0.26 -10.00 -9.52
N VAL A 72 1.41 -10.50 -9.97
CA VAL A 72 1.68 -10.72 -11.40
C VAL A 72 0.66 -11.67 -12.01
N GLU A 73 0.33 -12.76 -11.31
CA GLU A 73 -0.72 -13.68 -11.73
C GLU A 73 -2.10 -13.02 -11.80
N ALA A 74 -2.43 -12.18 -10.80
CA ALA A 74 -3.69 -11.43 -10.80
C ALA A 74 -3.80 -10.49 -12.01
N ILE A 75 -2.73 -9.75 -12.32
CA ILE A 75 -2.66 -8.86 -13.48
C ILE A 75 -2.91 -9.65 -14.76
N ARG A 76 -2.20 -10.76 -14.99
CA ARG A 76 -2.38 -11.62 -16.17
C ARG A 76 -3.82 -12.15 -16.29
N LYS A 77 -4.41 -12.57 -15.16
CA LYS A 77 -5.80 -13.06 -15.12
C LYS A 77 -6.77 -11.95 -15.53
N TYR A 78 -6.63 -10.75 -14.98
CA TYR A 78 -7.51 -9.62 -15.31
C TYR A 78 -7.32 -9.14 -16.75
N GLU A 79 -6.10 -9.13 -17.28
CA GLU A 79 -5.81 -8.82 -18.68
C GLU A 79 -6.48 -9.82 -19.63
N ARG A 80 -6.48 -11.11 -19.29
CA ARG A 80 -7.20 -12.14 -20.05
C ARG A 80 -8.71 -11.92 -20.04
N ILE A 81 -9.29 -11.65 -18.87
CA ILE A 81 -10.74 -11.37 -18.75
C ILE A 81 -11.12 -10.11 -19.54
N ALA A 82 -10.31 -9.04 -19.47
CA ALA A 82 -10.56 -7.80 -20.19
C ALA A 82 -10.57 -7.97 -21.72
N ARG A 83 -9.81 -8.94 -22.23
CA ARG A 83 -9.72 -9.30 -23.65
C ARG A 83 -10.95 -10.10 -24.11
N VAL A 84 -11.35 -11.10 -23.32
CA VAL A 84 -12.47 -11.99 -23.64
C VAL A 84 -13.84 -11.33 -23.42
N TYR A 85 -13.95 -10.44 -22.44
CA TYR A 85 -15.21 -9.80 -22.05
C TYR A 85 -15.12 -8.27 -22.15
N PRO A 86 -15.33 -7.67 -23.34
CA PRO A 86 -15.21 -6.22 -23.55
C PRO A 86 -16.08 -5.38 -22.61
N LYS A 87 -17.29 -5.86 -22.28
CA LYS A 87 -18.20 -5.20 -21.33
C LYS A 87 -17.60 -5.07 -19.91
N ARG A 88 -16.60 -5.89 -19.55
CA ARG A 88 -15.90 -5.85 -18.25
C ARG A 88 -14.56 -5.11 -18.30
N ARG A 89 -14.16 -4.57 -19.46
CA ARG A 89 -12.82 -4.00 -19.68
C ARG A 89 -12.48 -2.86 -18.72
N ARG A 90 -13.42 -1.95 -18.43
CA ARG A 90 -13.21 -0.83 -17.47
C ARG A 90 -12.92 -1.37 -16.07
N LEU A 91 -13.77 -2.26 -15.56
CA LEU A 91 -13.58 -2.89 -14.25
C LEU A 91 -12.23 -3.62 -14.15
N MET A 92 -11.87 -4.40 -15.19
CA MET A 92 -10.58 -5.10 -15.20
C MET A 92 -9.40 -4.11 -15.25
N ARG A 93 -9.51 -2.98 -15.94
CA ARG A 93 -8.48 -1.93 -15.97
C ARG A 93 -8.23 -1.39 -14.57
N ASP A 94 -9.28 -1.07 -13.82
CA ASP A 94 -9.16 -0.57 -12.45
C ASP A 94 -8.48 -1.61 -11.55
N TRP A 95 -8.88 -2.88 -11.68
CA TRP A 95 -8.26 -3.98 -10.95
C TRP A 95 -6.79 -4.21 -11.29
N ILE A 96 -6.41 -4.06 -12.57
CA ILE A 96 -5.01 -4.12 -13.02
C ILE A 96 -4.20 -2.96 -12.43
N ILE A 97 -4.74 -1.74 -12.47
CA ILE A 97 -4.08 -0.56 -11.87
C ILE A 97 -3.82 -0.81 -10.39
N LYS A 98 -4.81 -1.32 -9.66
CA LYS A 98 -4.67 -1.66 -8.25
C LYS A 98 -3.62 -2.74 -8.00
N ALA A 99 -3.67 -3.85 -8.74
CA ALA A 99 -2.72 -4.94 -8.59
C ALA A 99 -1.29 -4.51 -8.91
N ARG A 100 -1.08 -3.68 -9.93
CA ARG A 100 0.23 -3.09 -10.25
C ARG A 100 0.75 -2.17 -9.15
N TYR A 101 -0.13 -1.34 -8.58
CA TYR A 101 0.23 -0.49 -7.45
C TYR A 101 0.65 -1.32 -6.23
N MET A 102 -0.08 -2.38 -5.90
CA MET A 102 0.30 -3.28 -4.81
C MET A 102 1.58 -4.06 -5.10
N LEU A 103 1.81 -4.51 -6.34
CA LEU A 103 3.07 -5.12 -6.75
C LEU A 103 4.25 -4.18 -6.51
N LEU A 104 4.12 -2.90 -6.90
CA LEU A 104 5.15 -1.89 -6.63
C LEU A 104 5.47 -1.78 -5.14
N GLN A 105 4.45 -1.78 -4.27
CA GLN A 105 4.68 -1.73 -2.82
C GLN A 105 5.39 -2.99 -2.31
N SER A 106 5.04 -4.19 -2.81
CA SER A 106 5.77 -5.42 -2.44
C SER A 106 7.23 -5.37 -2.89
N ASN A 107 7.51 -4.82 -4.08
CA ASN A 107 8.88 -4.66 -4.59
C ASN A 107 9.70 -3.68 -3.74
N ARG A 108 9.11 -2.56 -3.31
CA ARG A 108 9.75 -1.62 -2.37
C ARG A 108 10.14 -2.32 -1.07
N LEU A 109 9.21 -3.08 -0.46
CA LEU A 109 9.47 -3.83 0.77
C LEU A 109 10.59 -4.87 0.62
N MET A 110 10.69 -5.53 -0.53
CA MET A 110 11.81 -6.43 -0.83
C MET A 110 13.14 -5.68 -0.90
N GLN A 111 13.21 -4.60 -1.69
CA GLN A 111 14.43 -3.80 -1.86
C GLN A 111 14.96 -3.27 -0.52
N HIS A 112 14.07 -2.78 0.35
CA HIS A 112 14.47 -2.25 1.65
C HIS A 112 15.02 -3.32 2.60
N ARG A 113 14.51 -4.55 2.57
CA ARG A 113 15.00 -5.66 3.40
C ARG A 113 16.48 -5.97 3.16
N TYR A 114 16.96 -5.80 1.93
CA TYR A 114 18.36 -6.04 1.56
C TYR A 114 19.26 -4.80 1.75
N SER A 115 18.68 -3.60 1.70
CA SER A 115 19.45 -2.33 1.69
C SER A 115 19.80 -1.76 3.08
N LEU A 116 19.06 -2.11 4.14
CA LEU A 116 19.26 -1.54 5.49
C LEU A 116 20.62 -1.90 6.10
N ALA A 117 21.28 -2.96 5.61
CA ALA A 117 22.58 -3.41 6.09
C ALA A 117 23.78 -2.57 5.60
N ARG A 118 23.60 -1.61 4.67
CA ARG A 118 24.72 -1.02 3.91
C ARG A 118 24.87 0.51 3.90
N ALA A 119 24.09 1.28 4.66
CA ALA A 119 24.25 2.74 4.61
C ALA A 119 24.16 3.42 5.97
N MET A 120 25.20 4.18 6.31
CA MET A 120 25.21 5.09 7.46
C MET A 120 24.48 6.42 7.17
N GLY A 121 24.15 6.73 5.91
CA GLY A 121 23.36 7.90 5.51
C GLY A 121 21.94 7.53 5.06
N GLY A 122 20.94 8.32 5.44
CA GLY A 122 19.55 8.18 4.96
C GLY A 122 18.73 7.07 5.63
N VAL A 123 19.15 6.57 6.80
CA VAL A 123 18.45 5.53 7.55
C VAL A 123 16.99 5.93 7.85
N ALA A 124 16.77 7.17 8.31
CA ALA A 124 15.43 7.66 8.61
C ALA A 124 14.49 7.68 7.39
N ALA A 125 15.00 8.08 6.22
CA ALA A 125 14.25 8.08 4.96
C ALA A 125 13.87 6.65 4.53
N ARG A 126 14.80 5.70 4.62
CA ARG A 126 14.51 4.29 4.30
C ARG A 126 13.51 3.65 5.27
N LEU A 127 13.61 3.97 6.56
CA LEU A 127 12.64 3.53 7.55
C LEU A 127 11.25 4.10 7.26
N PHE A 128 11.18 5.38 6.86
CA PHE A 128 9.95 6.01 6.38
C PHE A 128 9.39 5.31 5.14
N ASP A 129 10.19 5.07 4.10
CA ASP A 129 9.74 4.42 2.86
C ASP A 129 9.21 3.00 3.12
N ASN A 130 9.88 2.26 4.01
CA ASN A 130 9.44 0.93 4.44
C ASN A 130 8.13 1.00 5.23
N ALA A 131 8.00 1.97 6.16
CA ALA A 131 6.76 2.20 6.90
C ALA A 131 5.61 2.55 5.96
N ASP A 132 5.85 3.42 4.98
CA ASP A 132 4.86 3.86 4.00
C ASP A 132 4.39 2.71 3.10
N ALA A 133 5.32 1.91 2.57
CA ALA A 133 4.96 0.75 1.77
C ALA A 133 4.15 -0.28 2.58
N MET A 134 4.52 -0.53 3.85
CA MET A 134 3.73 -1.38 4.75
C MET A 134 2.36 -0.79 5.07
N HIS A 135 2.28 0.53 5.24
CA HIS A 135 1.04 1.26 5.45
C HIS A 135 0.08 1.07 4.27
N GLN A 136 0.56 1.16 3.02
CA GLN A 136 -0.27 0.85 1.86
C GLN A 136 -0.80 -0.59 1.86
N LYS A 137 0.02 -1.56 2.26
CA LYS A 137 -0.42 -2.96 2.43
C LYS A 137 -1.48 -3.11 3.50
N PHE A 138 -1.28 -2.44 4.63
CA PHE A 138 -2.23 -2.43 5.74
C PHE A 138 -3.61 -1.97 5.27
N LEU A 139 -3.67 -0.88 4.51
CA LEU A 139 -4.95 -0.37 4.02
C LEU A 139 -5.60 -1.33 3.03
N ALA A 140 -4.85 -1.84 2.05
CA ALA A 140 -5.40 -2.78 1.09
C ALA A 140 -5.95 -4.05 1.76
N ILE A 141 -5.21 -4.62 2.73
CA ILE A 141 -5.65 -5.79 3.51
C ILE A 141 -6.92 -5.45 4.30
N ARG A 142 -6.93 -4.31 4.98
CA ARG A 142 -8.07 -3.88 5.79
C ARG A 142 -9.32 -3.65 4.94
N THR A 143 -9.18 -2.95 3.81
CA THR A 143 -10.29 -2.68 2.88
C THR A 143 -10.80 -3.99 2.27
N PHE A 144 -9.92 -4.89 1.84
CA PHE A 144 -10.33 -6.11 1.15
C PHE A 144 -10.97 -7.16 2.08
N TRP A 145 -10.35 -7.39 3.25
CA TRP A 145 -10.79 -8.42 4.19
C TRP A 145 -11.72 -7.91 5.28
N GLY A 146 -11.86 -6.60 5.43
CA GLY A 146 -12.66 -5.98 6.51
C GLY A 146 -12.05 -6.15 7.91
N ARG A 147 -10.76 -6.50 8.00
CA ARG A 147 -10.08 -6.77 9.28
C ARG A 147 -8.69 -6.15 9.33
N GLU A 148 -8.33 -5.71 10.52
CA GLU A 148 -7.06 -5.04 10.75
C GLU A 148 -5.90 -6.04 10.93
N PRO A 149 -4.81 -5.99 10.12
CA PRO A 149 -3.64 -6.84 10.33
C PRO A 149 -2.78 -6.34 11.50
N ARG A 150 -3.12 -6.77 12.72
CA ARG A 150 -2.51 -6.30 13.99
C ARG A 150 -0.97 -6.34 14.02
N LYS A 151 -0.35 -7.37 13.45
CA LYS A 151 1.12 -7.49 13.38
C LYS A 151 1.72 -6.37 12.52
N LEU A 152 1.12 -6.14 11.35
CA LEU A 152 1.54 -5.09 10.42
C LEU A 152 1.36 -3.70 11.04
N ARG A 153 0.25 -3.45 11.76
CA ARG A 153 0.05 -2.20 12.52
C ARG A 153 1.22 -1.91 13.48
N LYS A 154 1.63 -2.91 14.27
CA LYS A 154 2.73 -2.76 15.23
C LYS A 154 4.04 -2.42 14.52
N GLN A 155 4.33 -3.11 13.40
CA GLN A 155 5.53 -2.90 12.61
C GLN A 155 5.57 -1.49 11.97
N ILE A 156 4.48 -1.03 11.38
CA ILE A 156 4.38 0.32 10.79
C ILE A 156 4.66 1.40 11.85
N LEU A 157 4.00 1.30 13.02
CA LEU A 157 4.21 2.26 14.10
C LEU A 157 5.64 2.24 14.62
N ALA A 158 6.26 1.07 14.73
CA ALA A 158 7.66 0.94 15.13
C ALA A 158 8.57 1.63 14.12
N LEU A 159 8.42 1.34 12.82
CA LEU A 159 9.24 1.95 11.77
C LEU A 159 9.13 3.47 11.74
N TYR A 160 7.92 4.03 11.80
CA TYR A 160 7.76 5.49 11.88
C TYR A 160 8.40 6.08 13.13
N ARG A 161 8.26 5.44 14.30
CA ARG A 161 8.90 5.92 15.54
C ARG A 161 10.42 5.90 15.40
N THR A 162 10.99 4.82 14.89
CA THR A 162 12.43 4.69 14.70
C THR A 162 12.92 5.73 13.69
N ALA A 163 12.22 5.95 12.57
CA ALA A 163 12.55 7.01 11.61
C ALA A 163 12.62 8.40 12.28
N ILE A 164 11.65 8.72 13.14
CA ILE A 164 11.59 9.99 13.87
C ILE A 164 12.67 10.05 14.97
N GLN A 165 13.01 8.95 15.63
CA GLN A 165 14.09 8.91 16.63
C GLN A 165 15.45 9.18 15.97
N TRP A 166 15.71 8.58 14.81
CA TRP A 166 16.93 8.81 14.04
C TRP A 166 17.02 10.23 13.47
N SER A 167 15.89 10.85 13.17
CA SER A 167 15.83 12.23 12.66
C SER A 167 14.59 12.93 13.22
N PRO A 168 14.70 13.62 14.38
CA PRO A 168 13.56 14.27 15.04
C PRO A 168 12.84 15.30 14.16
N GLY A 169 13.57 15.93 13.23
CA GLY A 169 13.05 16.88 12.23
C GLY A 169 12.48 16.24 10.97
N HIS A 170 12.37 14.90 10.88
CA HIS A 170 11.91 14.21 9.67
C HIS A 170 10.40 14.39 9.43
N ARG A 171 10.03 15.51 8.82
CA ARG A 171 8.64 15.95 8.60
C ARG A 171 7.77 14.88 7.93
N LEU A 172 8.28 14.20 6.90
CA LEU A 172 7.56 13.11 6.21
C LEU A 172 7.21 11.93 7.13
N ALA A 173 8.09 11.57 8.05
CA ALA A 173 7.87 10.44 8.96
C ALA A 173 6.81 10.79 10.01
N ARG A 174 6.80 12.04 10.48
CA ARG A 174 5.75 12.58 11.36
C ARG A 174 4.40 12.62 10.63
N LEU A 175 4.36 13.14 9.41
CA LEU A 175 3.13 13.25 8.64
C LEU A 175 2.56 11.88 8.23
N GLY A 176 3.43 10.95 7.83
CA GLY A 176 3.05 9.56 7.55
C GLY A 176 2.51 8.86 8.80
N ARG A 177 3.18 9.02 9.95
CA ARG A 177 2.69 8.48 11.23
C ARG A 177 1.36 9.09 11.63
N ALA A 178 1.19 10.41 11.49
CA ALA A 178 -0.07 11.10 11.76
C ALA A 178 -1.21 10.56 10.88
N THR A 179 -0.96 10.40 9.58
CA THR A 179 -1.90 9.81 8.63
C THR A 179 -2.32 8.40 9.07
N PHE A 180 -1.35 7.55 9.38
CA PHE A 180 -1.61 6.19 9.82
C PHE A 180 -2.40 6.16 11.14
N LEU A 181 -2.05 7.03 12.10
CA LEU A 181 -2.73 7.16 13.39
C LEU A 181 -4.20 7.57 13.22
N HIS A 182 -4.53 8.50 12.33
CA HIS A 182 -5.92 8.81 12.00
C HIS A 182 -6.67 7.59 11.48
N GLN A 183 -6.06 6.86 10.55
CA GLN A 183 -6.70 5.70 9.94
C GLN A 183 -6.98 4.58 10.94
N ILE A 184 -6.19 4.45 12.00
CA ILE A 184 -6.43 3.48 13.09
C ILE A 184 -7.20 4.08 14.29
N GLY A 185 -7.82 5.26 14.12
CA GLY A 185 -8.68 5.89 15.13
C GLY A 185 -7.95 6.59 16.28
N ARG A 186 -6.63 6.76 16.20
CA ARG A 186 -5.81 7.41 17.25
C ARG A 186 -5.66 8.91 17.00
N HIS A 187 -6.78 9.62 16.86
CA HIS A 187 -6.84 11.01 16.42
C HIS A 187 -6.01 11.97 17.27
N LYS A 188 -6.11 11.92 18.60
CA LYS A 188 -5.31 12.79 19.49
C LYS A 188 -3.80 12.61 19.28
N ALA A 189 -3.34 11.38 19.04
CA ALA A 189 -1.92 11.13 18.78
C ALA A 189 -1.51 11.61 17.38
N ALA A 190 -2.41 11.49 16.40
CA ALA A 190 -2.17 11.99 15.05
C ALA A 190 -1.99 13.52 15.02
N GLU A 191 -2.85 14.25 15.73
CA GLU A 191 -2.77 15.71 15.82
C GLU A 191 -1.48 16.17 16.51
N ARG A 192 -1.00 15.46 17.54
CA ARG A 192 0.31 15.73 18.16
C ARG A 192 1.46 15.57 17.16
N ASP A 193 1.42 14.52 16.34
CA ASP A 193 2.44 14.31 15.30
C ASP A 193 2.42 15.40 14.23
N ARG A 194 1.21 15.85 13.84
CA ARG A 194 1.04 16.92 12.86
C ARG A 194 1.52 18.27 13.42
N ALA A 195 1.21 18.56 14.68
CA ALA A 195 1.60 19.80 15.37
C ALA A 195 3.11 19.89 15.62
N ALA A 196 3.79 18.75 15.79
CA ALA A 196 5.25 18.69 15.94
C ALA A 196 6.04 18.92 14.65
N ILE A 197 5.36 19.24 13.53
CA ILE A 197 6.00 19.67 12.29
C ILE A 197 6.04 21.20 12.32
N GLU A 198 7.23 21.75 12.53
CA GLU A 198 7.46 23.20 12.56
C GLU A 198 7.38 23.83 11.16
N GLY A 199 6.75 25.01 11.11
CA GLY A 199 6.62 25.83 9.91
C GLY A 199 5.67 25.28 8.85
N GLU A 200 5.61 26.00 7.73
CA GLU A 200 4.85 25.54 6.56
C GLU A 200 5.51 24.31 5.94
N LEU A 201 4.68 23.39 5.46
CA LEU A 201 5.14 22.24 4.70
C LEU A 201 5.34 22.69 3.24
N PRO A 202 6.55 22.54 2.68
CA PRO A 202 6.79 22.83 1.27
C PRO A 202 5.79 22.12 0.34
N GLN A 203 5.52 22.73 -0.81
CA GLN A 203 4.61 22.19 -1.83
C GLN A 203 4.94 20.74 -2.20
N ARG A 204 6.23 20.35 -2.21
CA ARG A 204 6.66 18.96 -2.47
C ARG A 204 6.07 17.91 -1.53
N PHE A 205 5.44 18.31 -0.42
CA PHE A 205 4.72 17.44 0.51
C PHE A 205 3.20 17.46 0.32
N ALA A 206 2.69 18.09 -0.75
CA ALA A 206 1.26 18.22 -1.01
C ALA A 206 0.57 16.83 -1.12
N TYR A 207 1.26 15.81 -1.63
CA TYR A 207 0.70 14.46 -1.70
C TYR A 207 0.50 13.84 -0.30
N GLU A 208 1.49 13.95 0.58
CA GLU A 208 1.40 13.46 1.95
C GLU A 208 0.42 14.29 2.79
N GLN A 209 0.32 15.59 2.55
CA GLN A 209 -0.71 16.43 3.14
C GLN A 209 -2.11 15.98 2.71
N ALA A 210 -2.32 15.70 1.42
CA ALA A 210 -3.58 15.20 0.91
C ALA A 210 -3.97 13.88 1.59
N ARG A 211 -3.02 12.96 1.79
CA ARG A 211 -3.24 11.69 2.50
C ARG A 211 -3.62 11.91 3.96
N TYR A 212 -2.91 12.79 4.66
CA TYR A 212 -3.24 13.16 6.04
C TYR A 212 -4.66 13.74 6.13
N TYR A 213 -5.01 14.71 5.27
CA TYR A 213 -6.34 15.31 5.27
C TYR A 213 -7.44 14.30 4.91
N ALA A 214 -7.19 13.39 3.97
CA ALA A 214 -8.12 12.32 3.63
C ALA A 214 -8.35 11.38 4.82
N ALA A 215 -7.27 10.98 5.52
CA ALA A 215 -7.35 10.17 6.73
C ALA A 215 -8.08 10.88 7.88
N ALA A 216 -7.93 12.21 7.99
CA ALA A 216 -8.63 13.06 8.95
C ALA A 216 -10.06 13.43 8.53
N ASN A 217 -10.56 12.88 7.41
CA ASN A 217 -11.87 13.17 6.82
C ASN A 217 -12.09 14.67 6.48
N LYS A 218 -11.01 15.42 6.25
CA LYS A 218 -11.02 16.83 5.80
C LYS A 218 -11.02 16.88 4.28
N LEU A 219 -12.12 16.43 3.66
CA LEU A 219 -12.18 16.11 2.22
C LEU A 219 -11.84 17.29 1.29
N ALA A 220 -12.29 18.51 1.62
CA ALA A 220 -12.00 19.70 0.83
C ALA A 220 -10.49 20.03 0.82
N ALA A 221 -9.84 20.01 1.99
CA ALA A 221 -8.41 20.20 2.11
C ALA A 221 -7.61 19.07 1.41
N ALA A 222 -8.07 17.82 1.56
CA ALA A 222 -7.46 16.69 0.86
C ALA A 222 -7.50 16.86 -0.66
N MET A 223 -8.62 17.33 -1.20
CA MET A 223 -8.77 17.61 -2.63
C MET A 223 -7.89 18.76 -3.12
N ALA A 224 -7.76 19.83 -2.33
CA ALA A 224 -6.90 20.96 -2.67
C ALA A 224 -5.43 20.53 -2.75
N SER A 225 -4.91 19.89 -1.69
CA SER A 225 -3.53 19.40 -1.67
C SER A 225 -3.27 18.32 -2.73
N LEU A 226 -4.26 17.47 -3.05
CA LEU A 226 -4.10 16.47 -4.10
C LEU A 226 -3.97 17.12 -5.48
N ARG A 227 -4.76 18.16 -5.78
CA ARG A 227 -4.65 18.89 -7.06
C ARG A 227 -3.28 19.53 -7.21
N GLU A 228 -2.79 20.16 -6.14
CA GLU A 228 -1.46 20.75 -6.09
C GLU A 228 -0.38 19.68 -6.34
N ALA A 229 -0.46 18.53 -5.65
CA ALA A 229 0.47 17.42 -5.82
C ALA A 229 0.52 16.89 -7.26
N LEU A 230 -0.63 16.77 -7.91
CA LEU A 230 -0.76 16.29 -9.29
C LEU A 230 -0.28 17.32 -10.32
N HIS A 231 -0.36 18.62 -9.99
CA HIS A 231 0.09 19.69 -10.87
C HIS A 231 1.61 19.90 -10.83
N TYR A 232 2.20 19.98 -9.63
CA TYR A 232 3.60 20.42 -9.47
C TYR A 232 4.62 19.29 -9.30
N HIS A 233 4.23 18.13 -8.77
CA HIS A 233 5.21 17.16 -8.25
C HIS A 233 5.22 15.83 -8.99
N GLY A 234 4.50 15.73 -10.12
CA GLY A 234 4.43 14.50 -10.89
C GLY A 234 3.92 13.31 -10.08
N ALA A 235 3.21 13.56 -8.96
CA ALA A 235 2.52 12.49 -8.24
C ALA A 235 1.65 11.77 -9.28
N SER A 236 1.87 10.47 -9.46
CA SER A 236 1.17 9.80 -10.56
C SER A 236 -0.32 9.75 -10.22
N ALA A 237 -1.18 10.29 -11.09
CA ALA A 237 -2.64 10.18 -10.92
C ALA A 237 -3.07 8.71 -10.75
N ARG A 238 -2.34 7.78 -11.38
CA ARG A 238 -2.49 6.33 -11.20
C ARG A 238 -2.24 5.88 -9.76
N GLN A 239 -1.22 6.41 -9.08
CA GLN A 239 -0.95 6.11 -7.67
C GLN A 239 -2.05 6.66 -6.77
N ALA A 240 -2.46 7.92 -6.95
CA ALA A 240 -3.54 8.52 -6.18
C ALA A 240 -4.84 7.73 -6.36
N TYR A 241 -5.16 7.36 -7.60
CA TYR A 241 -6.31 6.54 -7.93
C TYR A 241 -6.22 5.14 -7.32
N ALA A 242 -5.07 4.47 -7.37
CA ALA A 242 -4.90 3.10 -6.89
C ALA A 242 -4.80 2.99 -5.35
N SER A 243 -4.36 4.05 -4.66
CA SER A 243 -4.19 4.05 -3.21
C SER A 243 -5.52 3.96 -2.48
N ASN A 244 -5.52 3.28 -1.33
CA ASN A 244 -6.66 3.28 -0.39
C ASN A 244 -6.70 4.53 0.50
N ASP A 245 -5.65 5.36 0.51
CA ASP A 245 -5.64 6.60 1.30
C ASP A 245 -6.78 7.53 0.92
N PHE A 246 -7.20 7.48 -0.35
CA PHE A 246 -8.23 8.34 -0.93
C PHE A 246 -9.57 7.63 -1.14
N ASP A 247 -9.81 6.47 -0.51
CA ASP A 247 -11.08 5.75 -0.64
C ASP A 247 -12.28 6.63 -0.23
N GLY A 248 -12.10 7.50 0.78
CA GLY A 248 -13.11 8.49 1.18
C GLY A 248 -13.42 9.55 0.11
N LEU A 249 -12.46 9.87 -0.76
CA LEU A 249 -12.65 10.83 -1.85
C LEU A 249 -13.34 10.24 -3.08
N ARG A 250 -13.41 8.91 -3.24
CA ARG A 250 -13.95 8.28 -4.45
C ARG A 250 -15.42 8.62 -4.74
N HIS A 251 -16.19 9.01 -3.72
CA HIS A 251 -17.58 9.43 -3.88
C HIS A 251 -17.71 10.91 -4.23
N VAL A 252 -16.65 11.70 -4.03
CA VAL A 252 -16.63 13.12 -4.36
C VAL A 252 -16.58 13.26 -5.88
N LEU A 253 -17.61 13.90 -6.47
CA LEU A 253 -17.70 14.10 -7.92
C LEU A 253 -16.45 14.79 -8.50
N ALA A 254 -15.91 15.77 -7.78
CA ALA A 254 -14.69 16.47 -8.17
C ALA A 254 -13.46 15.55 -8.25
N PHE A 255 -13.34 14.56 -7.35
CA PHE A 255 -12.27 13.57 -7.41
C PHE A 255 -12.44 12.66 -8.62
N ARG A 256 -13.66 12.16 -8.86
CA ARG A 256 -13.94 11.29 -10.02
C ARG A 256 -13.61 11.98 -11.34
N ARG A 257 -14.10 13.20 -11.55
CA ARG A 257 -13.80 14.00 -12.76
C ARG A 257 -12.30 14.26 -12.91
N LEU A 258 -11.60 14.55 -11.81
CA LEU A 258 -10.16 14.75 -11.83
C LEU A 258 -9.42 13.48 -12.27
N MET A 259 -9.79 12.32 -11.73
CA MET A 259 -9.18 11.04 -12.09
C MET A 259 -9.52 10.62 -13.53
N GLU A 260 -10.76 10.79 -13.97
CA GLU A 260 -11.18 10.48 -15.36
C GLU A 260 -10.42 11.31 -16.39
N ARG A 261 -10.10 12.57 -16.07
CA ARG A 261 -9.27 13.42 -16.94
C ARG A 261 -7.81 12.99 -17.02
N LEU A 262 -7.26 12.46 -15.93
CA LEU A 262 -5.83 12.16 -15.79
C LEU A 262 -5.47 10.70 -16.08
N LEU A 263 -6.44 9.80 -16.16
CA LEU A 263 -6.25 8.39 -16.42
C LEU A 263 -6.73 8.03 -17.85
N PRO A 264 -5.82 7.79 -18.81
CA PRO A 264 -6.18 7.33 -20.15
C PRO A 264 -6.78 5.91 -20.16
#